data_AF-A0A3N6A886-F1
#
_entry.id   AF-A0A3N6A886-F1
#
_cell.length_a   1.000
_cell.length_b   1.000
_cell.length_c   1.000
_cell.angle_alpha   90.00
_cell.angle_beta   90.00
_cell.angle_gamma   90.00
#
_symmetry.space_group_name_H-M   'P 1'
#
loop_
_entity.id
_entity.type
_entity.pdbx_description
1 polymer ?
#
loop_
_entity_poly.entity_id
_entity_poly.type
_entity_poly.pdbx_seq_one_letter_code
_entity_poly.pdbx_strand_id
1 'polypeptide(L)'
;MDVKSENLVGSYISPERDYILKIYFNGGIFFRTDVSYIGVLENLGTKKKKNIFLVSAALGNVGWLNNSTIFFQDKQLPINRIYDFRKANE
;
A
#
# COMPACT_ATOMS: atom_id res chain seq x y z
N MET A 1 3.04 14.88 3.90
CA MET A 1 1.83 14.29 4.48
C MET A 1 2.27 13.16 5.39
N ASP A 2 2.30 13.42 6.70
CA ASP A 2 2.55 12.37 7.70
C ASP A 2 1.30 11.50 7.84
N VAL A 3 1.41 10.26 7.41
CA VAL A 3 0.35 9.27 7.59
C VAL A 3 0.39 8.83 9.06
N LYS A 4 -0.56 9.31 9.87
CA LYS A 4 -0.65 8.96 11.29
C LYS A 4 -0.86 7.46 11.45
N SER A 5 -0.23 6.86 12.46
CA SER A 5 -0.32 5.43 12.81
C SER A 5 -1.75 4.94 13.07
N GLU A 6 -2.65 5.85 13.44
CA GLU A 6 -4.08 5.63 13.70
C GLU A 6 -4.87 5.13 12.48
N ASN A 7 -4.25 5.21 11.29
CA ASN A 7 -4.85 4.85 10.02
C ASN A 7 -4.35 3.50 9.46
N LEU A 8 -3.54 2.74 10.20
CA LEU A 8 -3.05 1.44 9.73
C LEU A 8 -4.18 0.41 9.67
N VAL A 9 -4.44 -0.12 8.48
CA VAL A 9 -5.52 -1.08 8.21
C VAL A 9 -4.98 -2.51 8.12
N GLY A 10 -3.75 -2.66 7.67
CA GLY A 10 -3.15 -3.97 7.47
C GLY A 10 -1.64 -3.91 7.40
N SER A 11 -1.00 -5.00 7.79
CA SER A 11 0.44 -5.15 7.74
C SER A 11 0.79 -6.57 7.33
N TYR A 12 1.56 -6.70 6.25
CA TYR A 12 1.85 -7.97 5.59
C TYR A 12 3.36 -8.10 5.44
N ILE A 13 3.96 -9.10 6.10
CA ILE A 13 5.39 -9.37 5.96
C ILE A 13 5.65 -10.14 4.67
N SER A 14 6.72 -9.79 3.98
CA SER A 14 7.21 -10.53 2.82
C SER A 14 7.65 -11.95 3.19
N PRO A 15 7.62 -12.92 2.24
CA PRO A 15 8.00 -14.30 2.52
C PRO A 15 9.42 -14.46 3.09
N GLU A 16 10.38 -13.71 2.55
CA GLU A 16 11.79 -13.74 3.00
C GLU A 16 12.05 -12.78 4.18
N ARG A 17 11.04 -12.05 4.64
CA ARG A 17 11.10 -11.12 5.78
C ARG A 17 12.04 -9.92 5.58
N ASP A 18 12.36 -9.56 4.34
CA ASP A 18 13.13 -8.35 4.03
C ASP A 18 12.29 -7.07 4.08
N TYR A 19 10.99 -7.22 3.83
CA TYR A 19 10.05 -6.13 3.71
C TYR A 19 8.78 -6.36 4.51
N ILE A 20 8.17 -5.25 4.91
CA ILE A 20 6.79 -5.21 5.44
C ILE A 20 5.98 -4.21 4.61
N LEU A 21 4.84 -4.68 4.09
CA LEU A 21 3.85 -3.85 3.42
C LEU A 21 2.83 -3.39 4.46
N LYS A 22 2.71 -2.08 4.65
CA LYS A 22 1.74 -1.47 5.55
C LYS A 22 0.70 -0.72 4.71
N ILE A 23 -0.56 -1.01 4.95
CA ILE A 23 -1.68 -0.35 4.26
C ILE A 23 -2.32 0.62 5.21
N TYR A 24 -2.40 1.88 4.78
CA TYR A 24 -3.02 2.94 5.56
C TYR A 24 -4.27 3.44 4.86
N PHE A 25 -5.31 3.69 5.64
CA PHE A 25 -6.53 4.36 5.20
C PHE A 25 -6.36 5.87 5.34
N ASN A 26 -6.42 6.61 4.24
CA ASN A 26 -6.46 8.06 4.27
C ASN A 26 -7.86 8.52 3.84
N GLY A 27 -8.68 8.91 4.82
CA GLY A 27 -10.06 9.37 4.62
C GLY A 27 -10.42 10.46 5.63
N GLY A 28 -10.97 11.58 5.12
CA GLY A 28 -11.32 12.77 5.91
C GLY A 28 -12.72 12.70 6.50
N ILE A 29 -12.84 13.19 7.73
CA ILE A 29 -13.95 13.07 8.70
C ILE A 29 -15.28 13.73 8.26
N PHE A 30 -15.37 14.39 7.10
CA PHE A 30 -16.60 15.09 6.67
C PHE A 30 -16.80 15.02 5.16
N PHE A 31 -17.71 14.15 4.72
CA PHE A 31 -18.55 14.31 3.52
C PHE A 31 -17.91 14.68 2.17
N ARG A 32 -16.69 14.23 1.83
CA ARG A 32 -16.21 14.22 0.43
C ARG A 32 -15.46 12.92 0.09
N THR A 33 -15.84 12.38 -1.05
CA THR A 33 -15.73 11.02 -1.60
C THR A 33 -14.33 10.48 -1.92
N ASP A 34 -13.24 11.10 -1.44
CA ASP A 34 -11.88 10.72 -1.83
C ASP A 34 -11.22 9.80 -0.79
N VAL A 35 -11.85 8.66 -0.50
CA VAL A 35 -11.25 7.61 0.32
C VAL A 35 -10.08 6.98 -0.44
N SER A 36 -8.90 7.02 0.18
CA SER A 36 -7.65 6.61 -0.46
C SER A 36 -6.89 5.63 0.42
N TYR A 37 -6.75 4.37 0.00
CA TYR A 37 -5.76 3.48 0.60
C TYR A 37 -4.35 3.78 0.05
N ILE A 38 -3.35 3.81 0.93
CA ILE A 38 -1.94 4.01 0.60
C ILE A 38 -1.15 2.79 1.04
N GLY A 39 -0.39 2.20 0.12
CA GLY A 39 0.57 1.15 0.41
C GLY A 39 1.95 1.74 0.68
N VAL A 40 2.50 1.47 1.86
CA VAL A 40 3.86 1.84 2.24
C VAL A 40 4.68 0.57 2.42
N LEU A 41 5.78 0.49 1.68
CA LEU A 41 6.76 -0.57 1.84
C LEU A 41 7.88 -0.09 2.77
N GLU A 42 8.18 -0.88 3.78
CA GLU A 42 9.32 -0.65 4.68
C GLU A 42 10.31 -1.82 4.53
N ASN A 43 11.57 -1.50 4.26
CA ASN A 43 12.64 -2.48 4.30
C ASN A 43 13.10 -2.67 5.75
N LEU A 44 13.08 -3.91 6.24
CA LEU A 44 13.30 -4.20 7.66
C LEU A 44 14.77 -4.05 8.08
N GLY A 45 15.72 -4.26 7.17
CA GLY A 45 17.14 -4.09 7.43
C GLY A 45 17.59 -2.63 7.47
N THR A 46 17.16 -1.82 6.50
CA THR A 46 17.57 -0.41 6.36
C THR A 46 16.61 0.58 7.01
N LYS A 47 15.42 0.13 7.42
CA LYS A 47 14.29 0.96 7.88
C LYS A 47 13.80 2.00 6.87
N LYS A 48 14.26 1.93 5.62
CA LYS A 48 13.81 2.83 4.55
C LYS A 48 12.36 2.53 4.19
N LYS A 49 11.56 3.58 4.07
CA LYS A 49 10.15 3.53 3.69
C LYS A 49 9.96 4.15 2.31
N LYS A 50 9.07 3.58 1.51
CA LYS A 50 8.62 4.17 0.24
C LYS A 50 7.16 3.83 -0.02
N ASN A 51 6.46 4.70 -0.72
CA ASN A 51 5.11 4.40 -1.19
C ASN A 51 5.21 3.43 -2.38
N ILE A 52 4.37 2.40 -2.39
CA ILE A 52 4.33 1.39 -3.46
C ILE A 52 3.07 1.52 -4.31
N PHE A 53 1.97 1.99 -3.71
CA PHE A 53 0.81 2.39 -4.46
C PHE A 53 -0.01 3.47 -3.75
N LEU A 54 -0.78 4.20 -4.55
CA LEU A 54 -1.65 5.30 -4.13
C LEU A 54 -3.08 5.07 -4.63
N VAL A 55 -4.03 5.30 -3.73
CA VAL A 55 -5.46 5.53 -3.98
C VAL A 55 -6.19 4.33 -4.60
N SER A 56 -6.65 3.41 -3.76
CA SER A 56 -7.80 2.60 -4.14
C SER A 56 -9.03 2.99 -3.35
N ALA A 57 -10.21 2.92 -3.98
CA ALA A 57 -11.51 3.17 -3.35
C ALA A 57 -11.95 2.00 -2.44
N ALA A 58 -11.32 0.82 -2.57
CA ALA A 58 -11.58 -0.35 -1.75
C ALA A 58 -10.26 -1.01 -1.33
N LEU A 59 -10.22 -1.66 -0.17
CA LEU A 59 -9.00 -2.31 0.32
C LEU A 59 -8.70 -3.61 -0.48
N GLY A 60 -9.74 -4.28 -0.99
CA GLY A 60 -9.62 -5.50 -1.80
C GLY A 60 -8.78 -6.61 -1.14
N ASN A 61 -8.39 -7.59 -1.94
CA ASN A 61 -7.44 -8.64 -1.56
C ASN A 61 -6.01 -8.08 -1.59
N VAL A 62 -5.25 -8.27 -0.50
CA VAL A 62 -3.87 -7.80 -0.35
C VAL A 62 -2.95 -8.90 0.17
N GLY A 63 -1.76 -9.01 -0.40
CA GLY A 63 -0.71 -9.86 0.13
C GLY A 63 0.50 -9.98 -0.79
N TRP A 64 1.37 -10.93 -0.47
CA TRP A 64 2.63 -11.15 -1.19
C TRP A 64 2.51 -12.36 -2.12
N LEU A 65 2.96 -12.21 -3.36
CA LEU A 65 3.13 -13.35 -4.29
C LEU A 65 4.54 -13.94 -4.17
N ASN A 66 5.54 -13.07 -4.01
CA ASN A 66 6.94 -13.40 -3.78
C ASN A 66 7.66 -12.21 -3.14
N ASN A 67 8.95 -12.29 -2.83
CA ASN A 67 9.66 -11.21 -2.13
C ASN A 67 9.77 -9.87 -2.89
N SER A 68 9.42 -9.85 -4.19
CA SER A 68 9.52 -8.68 -5.08
C SER A 68 8.18 -8.19 -5.64
N THR A 69 7.08 -8.90 -5.38
CA THR A 69 5.78 -8.64 -6.00
C THR A 69 4.65 -8.85 -5.00
N ILE A 70 3.75 -7.86 -4.92
CA ILE A 70 2.53 -7.93 -4.12
C ILE A 70 1.33 -8.16 -5.03
N PHE A 71 0.27 -8.79 -4.52
CA PHE A 71 -1.04 -8.74 -5.13
C PHE A 71 -1.89 -7.70 -4.41
N PHE A 72 -2.60 -6.87 -5.17
CA PHE A 72 -3.54 -5.88 -4.65
C PHE A 72 -4.70 -5.75 -5.64
N GLN A 73 -5.93 -6.00 -5.19
CA GLN A 73 -7.13 -5.97 -6.05
C GLN A 73 -6.96 -6.76 -7.35
N ASP A 74 -6.48 -8.00 -7.21
CA ASP A 74 -6.26 -8.93 -8.32
C ASP A 74 -5.20 -8.45 -9.36
N LYS A 75 -4.50 -7.35 -9.08
CA LYS A 75 -3.36 -6.87 -9.85
C LYS A 75 -2.04 -7.27 -9.17
N GLN A 76 -1.04 -7.59 -9.99
CA GLN A 76 0.32 -7.84 -9.53
C GLN A 76 1.12 -6.53 -9.61
N LEU A 77 1.64 -6.07 -8.47
CA LEU A 77 2.40 -4.83 -8.37
C LEU A 77 3.86 -5.15 -7.98
N PRO A 78 4.84 -4.86 -8.85
CA PRO A 78 6.24 -5.03 -8.50
C PRO A 78 6.68 -3.95 -7.50
N ILE A 79 7.44 -4.34 -6.47
CA ILE A 79 7.81 -3.42 -5.38
C ILE A 79 8.83 -2.34 -5.78
N ASN A 80 9.42 -2.45 -6.96
CA ASN A 80 10.42 -1.50 -7.46
C ASN A 80 9.81 -0.28 -8.16
N ARG A 81 8.48 -0.24 -8.35
CA ARG A 81 7.76 0.87 -8.99
C ARG A 81 6.68 1.39 -8.06
N ILE A 82 6.27 2.63 -8.30
CA ILE A 82 5.12 3.25 -7.62
C ILE A 82 3.93 3.12 -8.58
N TYR A 83 2.83 2.53 -8.10
CA TYR A 83 1.61 2.40 -8.87
C TYR A 83 0.58 3.46 -8.46
N ASP A 84 0.16 4.29 -9.40
CA ASP A 84 -0.88 5.29 -9.16
C ASP A 84 -2.18 4.84 -9.82
N PHE A 85 -3.12 4.35 -9.00
CA PHE A 85 -4.40 3.83 -9.49
C PHE A 85 -5.29 4.92 -10.10
N ARG A 86 -5.02 6.21 -9.82
CA ARG A 86 -5.73 7.32 -10.47
C ARG A 86 -5.45 7.43 -11.97
N LYS A 87 -4.27 6.98 -12.40
CA LYS A 87 -3.83 6.99 -13.80
C LYS A 87 -4.15 5.69 -14.55
N ALA A 88 -4.70 4.69 -13.86
CA ALA A 88 -4.99 3.37 -14.42
C ALA A 88 -6.42 3.23 -14.97
N ASN A 89 -7.23 4.30 -14.90
CA ASN A 89 -8.60 4.37 -15.39
C ASN A 89 -8.72 5.25 -16.67
N GLU A 90 -7.62 5.46 -17.41
CA GLU A 90 -7.65 6.02 -18.78
C GLU A 90 -7.69 4.92 -19.84
#